data_AF-A0A420Y7J1-F1
#
_entry.id   AF-A0A420Y7J1-F1
#
_cell.length_a   1.000
_cell.length_b   1.000
_cell.length_c   1.000
_cell.angle_alpha   90.00
_cell.angle_beta   90.00
_cell.angle_gamma   90.00
#
_symmetry.space_group_name_H-M   'P 1'
#
loop_
_entity.id
_entity.type
_entity.pdbx_description
1 polymer ?
#
loop_
_entity_poly.entity_id
_entity_poly.type
_entity_poly.pdbx_seq_one_letter_code
_entity_poly.pdbx_strand_id
1 'polypeptide(L)'
;MDAIVQYILDGSKIDITYIKLKNATRDSFNLSVEARVTGTGPVPAVLSPFEADLVYERGVFGKLRIPEVHTSPSGCEVNIYDQLIQILDYEAWMAFVKAIVTQDRLVLALDNGHCTVTAMRVLKGDCVYRKDVVMKGMKGPAATIKHTTAEKVYMNLFNPSPVDIDHSMSIFEIQTADGEVIAELKGDMRIARNNGEVVTNITRKADVLPTSAARYKLVGRGTDGQAWTDASIKYIEVPLTLTDQFVSFYNQSDRSENGNE
;
A
#
# COMPACT_ATOMS: atom_id res chain seq x y z
N MET A 1 32.11 -20.99 -10.87
CA MET A 1 30.73 -21.41 -10.53
C MET A 1 29.90 -20.19 -10.21
N ASP A 2 30.44 -19.29 -9.40
CA ASP A 2 29.82 -18.03 -8.96
C ASP A 2 29.33 -17.15 -10.11
N ALA A 3 30.08 -17.01 -11.21
CA ALA A 3 29.63 -16.23 -12.37
C ALA A 3 28.37 -16.80 -13.06
N ILE A 4 28.19 -18.12 -13.08
CA ILE A 4 27.00 -18.76 -13.65
C ILE A 4 25.82 -18.62 -12.68
N VAL A 5 26.07 -18.83 -11.38
CA VAL A 5 25.07 -18.63 -10.33
C VAL A 5 24.58 -17.18 -10.35
N GLN A 6 25.50 -16.21 -10.42
CA GLN A 6 25.18 -14.80 -10.51
C GLN A 6 24.41 -14.48 -11.79
N TYR A 7 24.81 -15.00 -12.95
CA TYR A 7 24.07 -14.79 -14.21
C TYR A 7 22.63 -15.29 -14.15
N ILE A 8 22.41 -16.49 -13.58
CA ILE A 8 21.05 -17.04 -13.40
C ILE A 8 20.28 -16.20 -12.38
N LEU A 9 20.92 -15.82 -11.28
CA LEU A 9 20.32 -14.97 -10.27
C LEU A 9 19.86 -13.67 -10.91
N ASP A 10 20.74 -12.95 -11.60
CA ASP A 10 20.46 -11.67 -12.29
C ASP A 10 19.34 -11.80 -13.32
N GLY A 11 19.30 -12.91 -14.06
CA GLY A 11 18.27 -13.20 -15.06
C GLY A 11 16.90 -13.62 -14.50
N SER A 12 16.81 -14.03 -13.23
CA SER A 12 15.54 -14.41 -12.59
C SER A 12 14.59 -13.22 -12.41
N LYS A 13 13.29 -13.48 -12.39
CA LYS A 13 12.24 -12.45 -12.26
C LYS A 13 11.40 -12.68 -11.01
N ILE A 14 11.05 -11.59 -10.33
CA ILE A 14 10.20 -11.60 -9.15
C ILE A 14 8.89 -10.93 -9.49
N ASP A 15 7.80 -11.65 -9.31
CA ASP A 15 6.43 -11.16 -9.42
C ASP A 15 5.81 -11.12 -8.02
N ILE A 16 5.62 -9.91 -7.48
CA ILE A 16 4.96 -9.72 -6.19
C ILE A 16 3.46 -9.96 -6.37
N THR A 17 2.92 -10.92 -5.63
CA THR A 17 1.50 -11.21 -5.64
C THR A 17 0.78 -10.46 -4.54
N TYR A 18 1.40 -10.31 -3.36
CA TYR A 18 0.79 -9.66 -2.20
C TYR A 18 1.83 -9.03 -1.29
N ILE A 19 1.53 -7.85 -0.77
CA ILE A 19 2.26 -7.17 0.31
C ILE A 19 1.25 -6.73 1.35
N LYS A 20 1.55 -6.90 2.63
CA LYS A 20 0.75 -6.38 3.74
C LYS A 20 1.62 -5.58 4.69
N LEU A 21 1.24 -4.33 4.91
CA LEU A 21 1.82 -3.44 5.91
C LEU A 21 0.82 -3.30 7.06
N LYS A 22 1.23 -3.69 8.28
CA LYS A 22 0.40 -3.58 9.49
C LYS A 22 1.22 -3.14 10.70
N ASN A 23 0.54 -2.80 11.80
CA ASN A 23 1.16 -2.39 13.06
C ASN A 23 2.20 -1.26 12.86
N ALA A 24 1.84 -0.25 12.09
CA ALA A 24 2.72 0.88 11.83
C ALA A 24 3.03 1.65 13.13
N THR A 25 4.30 1.94 13.36
CA THR A 25 4.77 2.91 14.37
C THR A 25 5.39 4.11 13.64
N ARG A 26 6.09 4.98 14.36
CA ARG A 26 6.85 6.08 13.72
C ARG A 26 8.07 5.57 12.95
N ASP A 27 8.66 4.48 13.42
CA ASP A 27 9.99 3.98 13.09
C ASP A 27 9.99 2.52 12.62
N SER A 28 8.82 1.86 12.58
CA SER A 28 8.73 0.45 12.18
C SER A 28 7.34 0.06 11.66
N PHE A 29 7.25 -1.14 11.09
CA PHE A 29 6.01 -1.80 10.72
C PHE A 29 6.23 -3.30 10.55
N ASN A 30 5.17 -4.09 10.61
CA ASN A 30 5.21 -5.50 10.19
C ASN A 30 4.92 -5.61 8.69
N LEU A 31 5.79 -6.33 8.00
CA LEU A 31 5.71 -6.63 6.57
C LEU A 31 5.43 -8.12 6.36
N SER A 32 4.43 -8.40 5.53
CA SER A 32 4.27 -9.71 4.90
C SER A 32 4.35 -9.55 3.39
N VAL A 33 5.02 -10.48 2.72
CA VAL A 33 5.21 -10.51 1.27
C VAL A 33 4.96 -11.93 0.76
N GLU A 34 4.21 -12.02 -0.33
CA GLU A 34 4.10 -13.22 -1.14
C GLU A 34 4.57 -12.88 -2.56
N ALA A 35 5.45 -13.73 -3.08
CA ALA A 35 6.07 -13.51 -4.38
C ALA A 35 6.27 -14.83 -5.11
N ARG A 36 6.20 -14.76 -6.44
CA ARG A 36 6.61 -15.85 -7.32
C ARG A 36 7.90 -15.46 -8.03
N VAL A 37 8.89 -16.34 -7.97
CA VAL A 37 10.16 -16.17 -8.67
C VAL A 37 10.21 -17.13 -9.84
N THR A 38 10.58 -16.64 -11.02
CA THR A 38 10.73 -17.44 -12.24
C THR A 38 12.12 -17.25 -12.84
N GLY A 39 12.52 -18.14 -13.75
CA GLY A 39 13.84 -18.08 -14.38
C GLY A 39 14.98 -18.46 -13.43
N THR A 40 14.72 -19.29 -12.42
CA THR A 40 15.69 -19.71 -11.40
C THR A 40 16.70 -20.78 -11.87
N GLY A 41 16.82 -20.97 -13.19
CA GLY A 41 17.72 -21.93 -13.82
C GLY A 41 17.12 -23.33 -14.03
N PRO A 42 17.82 -24.20 -14.76
CA PRO A 42 17.30 -25.51 -15.18
C PRO A 42 17.44 -26.62 -14.13
N VAL A 43 18.00 -26.33 -12.96
CA VAL A 43 18.31 -27.31 -11.92
C VAL A 43 17.79 -26.80 -10.58
N PRO A 44 17.16 -27.64 -9.74
CA PRO A 44 16.78 -27.26 -8.39
C PRO A 44 17.98 -26.81 -7.56
N ALA A 45 17.81 -25.71 -6.83
CA ALA A 45 18.82 -25.16 -5.95
C ALA A 45 18.21 -24.68 -4.63
N VAL A 46 19.07 -24.43 -3.66
CA VAL A 46 18.71 -23.87 -2.35
C VAL A 46 19.55 -22.63 -2.13
N LEU A 47 18.90 -21.50 -1.90
CA LEU A 47 19.54 -20.26 -1.46
C LEU A 47 19.54 -20.27 0.07
N SER A 48 20.72 -20.12 0.69
CA SER A 48 20.81 -19.93 2.14
C SER A 48 20.03 -18.69 2.58
N PRO A 49 19.48 -18.65 3.80
CA PRO A 49 18.89 -17.43 4.34
C PRO A 49 19.86 -16.24 4.29
N PHE A 50 19.34 -15.05 4.02
CA PHE A 50 20.14 -13.83 3.94
C PHE A 50 19.31 -12.58 4.25
N GLU A 51 19.97 -11.45 4.40
CA GLU A 51 19.32 -10.14 4.57
C GLU A 51 19.61 -9.29 3.33
N ALA A 52 18.59 -8.62 2.80
CA ALA A 52 18.70 -7.68 1.70
C ALA A 52 18.23 -6.29 2.14
N ASP A 53 18.85 -5.27 1.57
CA ASP A 53 18.48 -3.87 1.76
C ASP A 53 17.24 -3.57 0.91
N LEU A 54 16.23 -2.94 1.53
CA LEU A 54 15.05 -2.41 0.85
C LEU A 54 15.37 -0.97 0.41
N VAL A 55 15.52 -0.78 -0.90
CA VAL A 55 16.01 0.46 -1.49
C VAL A 55 14.93 1.07 -2.37
N TYR A 56 14.61 2.34 -2.11
CA TYR A 56 13.77 3.14 -2.99
C TYR A 56 14.47 4.45 -3.33
N GLU A 57 14.48 4.79 -4.61
CA GLU A 57 15.31 5.87 -5.17
C GLU A 57 16.78 5.72 -4.77
N ARG A 58 17.29 6.58 -3.88
CA ARG A 58 18.70 6.58 -3.45
C ARG A 58 18.89 6.21 -1.97
N GLY A 59 17.82 5.86 -1.26
CA GLY A 59 17.87 5.58 0.18
C GLY A 59 17.50 4.13 0.54
N VAL A 60 18.19 3.59 1.53
CA VAL A 60 17.88 2.29 2.12
C VAL A 60 16.91 2.52 3.27
N PHE A 61 15.63 2.19 3.08
CA PHE A 61 14.61 2.47 4.09
C PHE A 61 14.43 1.34 5.09
N GLY A 62 14.92 0.13 4.81
CA GLY A 62 14.76 -1.00 5.70
C GLY A 62 15.59 -2.21 5.27
N LYS A 63 15.49 -3.28 6.05
CA LYS A 63 16.18 -4.55 5.81
C LYS A 63 15.19 -5.69 5.84
N LEU A 64 15.26 -6.56 4.84
CA LEU A 64 14.39 -7.71 4.67
C LEU A 64 15.20 -9.00 4.82
N ARG A 65 14.87 -9.81 5.81
CA ARG A 65 15.39 -11.17 5.94
C ARG A 65 14.61 -12.09 5.02
N ILE A 66 15.31 -12.68 4.07
CA ILE A 66 14.78 -13.66 3.14
C ILE A 66 15.14 -15.04 3.72
N PRO A 67 14.15 -15.93 3.92
CA PRO A 67 14.40 -17.27 4.46
C PRO A 67 15.16 -18.13 3.45
N GLU A 68 15.44 -19.37 3.83
CA GLU A 68 15.94 -20.36 2.86
C GLU A 68 14.92 -20.50 1.72
N VAL A 69 15.40 -20.40 0.48
CA VAL A 69 14.54 -20.49 -0.72
C VAL A 69 14.93 -21.72 -1.53
N HIS A 70 13.97 -22.62 -1.72
CA HIS A 70 14.11 -23.75 -2.63
C HIS A 70 13.61 -23.37 -4.02
N THR A 71 14.47 -23.46 -5.02
CA THR A 71 14.12 -23.19 -6.41
C THR A 71 13.94 -24.48 -7.20
N SER A 72 13.18 -24.39 -8.29
CA SER A 72 13.01 -25.47 -9.26
C SER A 72 13.03 -24.91 -10.69
N PRO A 73 13.10 -25.75 -11.74
CA PRO A 73 13.05 -25.26 -13.12
C PRO A 73 11.77 -24.49 -13.48
N SER A 74 10.66 -24.72 -12.75
CA SER A 74 9.40 -23.99 -12.92
C SER A 74 9.31 -22.71 -12.08
N GLY A 75 10.36 -22.38 -11.32
CA GLY A 75 10.38 -21.28 -10.37
C GLY A 75 10.17 -21.72 -8.92
N CYS A 76 9.83 -20.76 -8.06
CA CYS A 76 9.45 -20.99 -6.67
C CYS A 76 8.54 -19.89 -6.12
N GLU A 77 7.95 -20.15 -4.96
CA GLU A 77 7.28 -19.14 -4.15
C GLU A 77 8.23 -18.69 -3.03
N VAL A 78 8.21 -17.39 -2.73
CA VAL A 78 8.95 -16.79 -1.63
C VAL A 78 7.96 -16.02 -0.78
N ASN A 79 7.67 -16.57 0.40
CA ASN A 79 6.67 -16.03 1.30
C ASN A 79 7.33 -15.67 2.64
N ILE A 80 7.11 -14.43 3.07
CA ILE A 80 7.65 -13.85 4.29
C ILE A 80 6.46 -13.30 5.06
N TYR A 81 6.30 -13.67 6.33
CA TYR A 81 5.14 -13.28 7.12
C TYR A 81 5.55 -12.53 8.39
N ASP A 82 4.87 -11.40 8.62
CA ASP A 82 4.89 -10.62 9.84
C ASP A 82 6.28 -10.20 10.32
N GLN A 83 7.22 -10.00 9.38
CA GLN A 83 8.56 -9.56 9.70
C GLN A 83 8.56 -8.09 10.13
N LEU A 84 9.13 -7.80 11.30
CA LEU A 84 9.31 -6.41 11.74
C LEU A 84 10.40 -5.73 10.91
N ILE A 85 10.05 -4.66 10.22
CA ILE A 85 10.96 -3.80 9.46
C ILE A 85 11.20 -2.53 10.27
N GLN A 86 12.47 -2.20 10.49
CA GLN A 86 12.88 -0.91 11.05
C GLN A 86 13.08 0.08 9.92
N ILE A 87 12.55 1.29 10.08
CA ILE A 87 12.68 2.40 9.13
C ILE A 87 14.04 3.05 9.36
N LEU A 88 15.00 2.77 8.47
CA LEU A 88 16.37 3.28 8.55
C LEU A 88 16.51 4.68 7.93
N ASP A 89 15.71 4.96 6.91
CA ASP A 89 15.63 6.23 6.20
C ASP A 89 14.15 6.57 6.01
N TYR A 90 13.67 7.53 6.81
CA TYR A 90 12.27 7.93 6.82
C TYR A 90 11.86 8.63 5.52
N GLU A 91 12.77 9.40 4.91
CA GLU A 91 12.48 10.09 3.65
C GLU A 91 12.35 9.08 2.51
N ALA A 92 13.26 8.10 2.42
CA ALA A 92 13.16 7.03 1.43
C ALA A 92 11.92 6.14 1.64
N TRP A 93 11.56 5.86 2.90
CA TRP A 93 10.32 5.16 3.22
C TRP A 93 9.08 5.94 2.76
N MET A 94 8.99 7.22 3.10
CA MET A 94 7.84 8.04 2.75
C MET A 94 7.76 8.29 1.24
N ALA A 95 8.89 8.37 0.55
CA ALA A 95 8.95 8.41 -0.92
C ALA A 95 8.38 7.11 -1.53
N PHE A 96 8.75 5.95 -0.98
CA PHE A 96 8.21 4.66 -1.41
C PHE A 96 6.70 4.56 -1.22
N VAL A 97 6.20 4.90 -0.02
CA VAL A 97 4.76 4.87 0.29
C VAL A 97 3.99 5.85 -0.61
N LYS A 98 4.53 7.07 -0.80
CA LYS A 98 3.95 8.05 -1.73
C LYS A 98 3.86 7.49 -3.14
N ALA A 99 4.90 6.84 -3.62
CA ALA A 99 4.94 6.27 -4.95
C ALA A 99 3.91 5.13 -5.11
N ILE A 100 3.79 4.24 -4.13
CA ILE A 100 2.74 3.21 -4.14
C ILE A 100 1.37 3.86 -4.25
N VAL A 101 1.07 4.89 -3.46
CA VAL A 101 -0.26 5.51 -3.44
C VAL A 101 -0.55 6.31 -4.72
N THR A 102 0.42 7.05 -5.24
CA THR A 102 0.17 8.08 -6.27
C THR A 102 0.55 7.68 -7.69
N GLN A 103 1.46 6.70 -7.86
CA GLN A 103 1.95 6.29 -9.18
C GLN A 103 1.22 5.03 -9.66
N ASP A 104 1.23 4.79 -10.97
CA ASP A 104 0.67 3.57 -11.58
C ASP A 104 1.68 2.40 -11.55
N ARG A 105 2.98 2.72 -11.51
CA ARG A 105 4.06 1.76 -11.53
C ARG A 105 5.28 2.33 -10.82
N LEU A 106 5.96 1.47 -10.07
CA LEU A 106 7.19 1.80 -9.36
C LEU A 106 8.17 0.61 -9.40
N VAL A 107 9.43 0.88 -9.04
CA VAL A 107 10.49 -0.14 -8.91
C VAL A 107 11.07 -0.05 -7.50
N LEU A 108 10.95 -1.14 -6.74
CA LEU A 108 11.63 -1.33 -5.46
C LEU A 108 12.90 -2.13 -5.73
N ALA A 109 14.04 -1.70 -5.22
CA ALA A 109 15.27 -2.49 -5.33
C ALA A 109 15.50 -3.29 -4.05
N LEU A 110 15.82 -4.57 -4.20
CA LEU A 110 16.45 -5.40 -3.18
C LEU A 110 17.95 -5.43 -3.51
N ASP A 111 18.80 -4.96 -2.61
CA ASP A 111 20.24 -4.86 -2.84
C ASP A 111 21.04 -5.48 -1.68
N ASN A 112 22.35 -5.65 -1.91
CA ASN A 112 23.34 -6.00 -0.89
C ASN A 112 23.03 -7.30 -0.12
N GLY A 113 22.28 -8.22 -0.72
CA GLY A 113 22.02 -9.52 -0.12
C GLY A 113 23.14 -10.50 -0.42
N HIS A 114 23.85 -10.99 0.59
CA HIS A 114 24.90 -12.00 0.38
C HIS A 114 24.35 -13.38 0.73
N CYS A 115 24.34 -14.30 -0.23
CA CYS A 115 23.86 -15.65 0.00
C CYS A 115 24.67 -16.71 -0.75
N THR A 116 24.56 -17.95 -0.29
CA THR A 116 25.18 -19.11 -0.93
C THR A 116 24.09 -19.93 -1.61
N VAL A 117 24.31 -20.27 -2.88
CA VAL A 117 23.44 -21.16 -3.65
C VAL A 117 24.02 -22.57 -3.63
N THR A 118 23.22 -23.55 -3.25
CA THR A 118 23.57 -24.98 -3.32
C THR A 118 22.70 -25.69 -4.34
N ALA A 119 23.30 -26.31 -5.36
CA ALA A 119 22.64 -27.11 -6.38
C ALA A 119 23.20 -28.54 -6.41
N MET A 120 22.36 -29.52 -6.80
CA MET A 120 22.73 -30.94 -6.87
C MET A 120 23.42 -31.49 -5.60
N ARG A 121 23.10 -30.93 -4.42
CA ARG A 121 23.69 -31.24 -3.09
C ARG A 121 25.19 -30.95 -2.90
N VAL A 122 25.97 -30.79 -3.97
CA VAL A 122 27.44 -30.64 -3.89
C VAL A 122 27.97 -29.35 -4.51
N LEU A 123 27.22 -28.73 -5.43
CA LEU A 123 27.66 -27.53 -6.12
C LEU A 123 27.27 -26.32 -5.29
N LYS A 124 28.26 -25.57 -4.81
CA LYS A 124 28.06 -24.34 -4.03
C LYS A 124 28.68 -23.15 -4.74
N GLY A 125 28.00 -22.02 -4.70
CA GLY A 125 28.56 -20.75 -5.16
C GLY A 125 27.98 -19.60 -4.35
N ASP A 126 28.83 -18.63 -4.05
CA ASP A 126 28.40 -17.40 -3.39
C ASP A 126 27.92 -16.40 -4.43
N CYS A 127 26.90 -15.63 -4.09
CA CYS A 127 26.37 -14.59 -4.96
C CYS A 127 25.89 -13.38 -4.17
N VAL A 128 25.78 -12.26 -4.88
CA VAL A 128 25.19 -11.04 -4.34
C VAL A 128 23.84 -10.83 -4.99
N TYR A 129 22.80 -10.97 -4.17
CA TYR A 129 21.41 -10.76 -4.50
C TYR A 129 21.12 -9.29 -4.74
N ARG A 130 20.78 -8.98 -5.99
CA ARG A 130 20.33 -7.66 -6.46
C ARG A 130 19.14 -7.83 -7.39
N LYS A 131 18.02 -7.21 -7.04
CA LYS A 131 16.76 -7.39 -7.76
C LYS A 131 15.94 -6.11 -7.82
N ASP A 132 15.63 -5.69 -9.03
CA ASP A 132 14.59 -4.71 -9.29
C ASP A 132 13.23 -5.41 -9.29
N VAL A 133 12.39 -5.02 -8.34
CA VAL A 133 11.03 -5.51 -8.14
C VAL A 133 10.07 -4.48 -8.72
N VAL A 134 9.59 -4.75 -9.92
CA VAL A 134 8.58 -3.92 -10.58
C VAL A 134 7.23 -4.18 -9.94
N MET A 135 6.55 -3.13 -9.50
CA MET A 135 5.23 -3.23 -8.89
C MET A 135 4.23 -2.29 -9.54
N LYS A 136 2.97 -2.70 -9.54
CA LYS A 136 1.84 -1.83 -9.85
C LYS A 136 1.52 -0.98 -8.63
N GLY A 137 1.40 0.33 -8.82
CA GLY A 137 0.93 1.25 -7.80
C GLY A 137 -0.59 1.41 -7.82
N MET A 138 -1.12 2.18 -6.87
CA MET A 138 -2.56 2.39 -6.69
C MET A 138 -3.11 3.42 -7.69
N LYS A 139 -2.29 4.41 -8.10
CA LYS A 139 -2.71 5.58 -8.88
C LYS A 139 -3.91 6.31 -8.25
N GLY A 140 -3.88 6.43 -6.93
CA GLY A 140 -5.01 6.85 -6.11
C GLY A 140 -6.05 5.72 -5.98
N PRO A 141 -6.35 5.21 -4.76
CA PRO A 141 -7.41 4.23 -4.60
C PRO A 141 -8.74 4.81 -5.06
N ALA A 142 -9.42 4.16 -5.99
CA ALA A 142 -10.69 4.69 -6.51
C ALA A 142 -11.76 4.56 -5.43
N ALA A 143 -12.40 5.69 -5.07
CA ALA A 143 -13.39 5.74 -4.01
C ALA A 143 -14.80 5.96 -4.58
N THR A 144 -15.79 5.24 -4.04
CA THR A 144 -17.19 5.44 -4.41
C THR A 144 -18.07 5.27 -3.19
N ILE A 145 -18.95 6.24 -2.94
CA ILE A 145 -19.98 6.13 -1.91
C ILE A 145 -21.04 5.13 -2.39
N LYS A 146 -21.29 4.10 -1.58
CA LYS A 146 -22.34 3.10 -1.83
C LYS A 146 -23.64 3.49 -1.15
N HIS A 147 -23.54 3.88 0.12
CA HIS A 147 -24.69 4.16 0.97
C HIS A 147 -24.34 5.21 2.01
N THR A 148 -25.34 5.94 2.49
CA THR A 148 -25.17 6.98 3.51
C THR A 148 -26.39 7.05 4.40
N THR A 149 -26.15 7.23 5.70
CA THR A 149 -27.16 7.47 6.73
C THR A 149 -26.93 8.82 7.39
N ALA A 150 -27.73 9.14 8.42
CA ALA A 150 -27.52 10.36 9.21
C ALA A 150 -26.12 10.42 9.83
N GLU A 151 -25.55 9.29 10.23
CA GLU A 151 -24.31 9.20 11.01
C GLU A 151 -23.15 8.55 10.27
N LYS A 152 -23.39 7.80 9.17
CA LYS A 152 -22.37 6.97 8.52
C LYS A 152 -22.34 7.09 7.01
N VAL A 153 -21.16 6.90 6.44
CA VAL A 153 -20.92 6.71 5.00
C VAL A 153 -20.28 5.35 4.77
N TYR A 154 -20.81 4.63 3.80
CA TYR A 154 -20.30 3.34 3.33
C TYR A 154 -19.65 3.57 1.98
N MET A 155 -18.36 3.31 1.88
CA MET A 155 -17.55 3.50 0.69
C MET A 155 -16.97 2.18 0.20
N ASN A 156 -16.90 2.02 -1.11
CA ASN A 156 -16.04 1.03 -1.72
C ASN A 156 -14.74 1.73 -2.15
N LEU A 157 -13.61 1.13 -1.79
CA LEU A 157 -12.29 1.51 -2.25
C LEU A 157 -11.74 0.41 -3.14
N PHE A 158 -11.24 0.79 -4.30
CA PHE A 158 -10.55 -0.11 -5.21
C PHE A 158 -9.07 0.21 -5.29
N ASN A 159 -8.23 -0.74 -4.89
CA ASN A 159 -6.79 -0.68 -4.94
C ASN A 159 -6.25 -1.73 -5.92
N PRO A 160 -5.72 -1.34 -7.09
CA PRO A 160 -5.20 -2.29 -8.07
C PRO A 160 -3.79 -2.80 -7.78
N SER A 161 -3.09 -2.25 -6.78
CA SER A 161 -1.74 -2.65 -6.38
C SER A 161 -1.77 -3.96 -5.56
N PRO A 162 -0.66 -4.70 -5.45
CA PRO A 162 -0.58 -5.87 -4.58
C PRO A 162 -0.49 -5.50 -3.08
N VAL A 163 -0.50 -4.20 -2.72
CA VAL A 163 -0.14 -3.70 -1.39
C VAL A 163 -1.38 -3.39 -0.56
N ASP A 164 -1.50 -4.03 0.61
CA ASP A 164 -2.41 -3.65 1.68
C ASP A 164 -1.72 -2.68 2.64
N ILE A 165 -2.41 -1.58 2.97
CA ILE A 165 -1.96 -0.63 4.00
C ILE A 165 -3.08 -0.43 5.03
N ASP A 166 -2.78 -0.75 6.28
CA ASP A 166 -3.62 -0.45 7.44
C ASP A 166 -3.26 0.94 7.98
N HIS A 167 -4.15 1.92 7.81
CA HIS A 167 -4.00 3.27 8.34
C HIS A 167 -4.68 3.45 9.70
N SER A 168 -5.32 2.40 10.26
CA SER A 168 -6.10 2.47 11.49
C SER A 168 -7.19 3.56 11.45
N MET A 169 -7.58 4.10 12.61
CA MET A 169 -8.56 5.19 12.70
C MET A 169 -8.05 6.44 11.97
N SER A 170 -8.68 6.75 10.84
CA SER A 170 -8.27 7.80 9.90
C SER A 170 -9.35 8.85 9.73
N ILE A 171 -8.90 10.06 9.41
CA ILE A 171 -9.74 11.23 9.13
C ILE A 171 -9.58 11.60 7.66
N PHE A 172 -10.71 11.74 6.98
CA PHE A 172 -10.80 12.23 5.62
C PHE A 172 -11.75 13.42 5.54
N GLU A 173 -11.59 14.20 4.49
CA GLU A 173 -12.57 15.20 4.09
C GLU A 173 -13.11 14.87 2.71
N ILE A 174 -14.41 15.12 2.53
CA ILE A 174 -14.97 15.32 1.20
C ILE A 174 -14.87 16.81 0.90
N GLN A 175 -14.20 17.14 -0.21
CA GLN A 175 -14.05 18.51 -0.68
C GLN A 175 -14.61 18.70 -2.08
N THR A 176 -15.03 19.92 -2.37
CA THR A 176 -15.26 20.39 -3.74
C THR A 176 -13.93 20.45 -4.52
N ALA A 177 -14.01 20.64 -5.83
CA ALA A 177 -12.84 20.85 -6.67
C ALA A 177 -11.97 22.04 -6.20
N ASP A 178 -12.61 23.08 -5.64
CA ASP A 178 -11.96 24.30 -5.16
C ASP A 178 -11.41 24.16 -3.72
N GLY A 179 -11.59 23.00 -3.10
CA GLY A 179 -11.04 22.69 -1.77
C GLY A 179 -11.95 23.06 -0.59
N GLU A 180 -13.18 23.50 -0.85
CA GLU A 180 -14.16 23.71 0.21
C GLU A 180 -14.59 22.38 0.82
N VAL A 181 -14.55 22.29 2.14
CA VAL A 181 -14.88 21.07 2.87
C VAL A 181 -16.39 20.97 3.03
N ILE A 182 -16.99 19.90 2.50
CA ILE A 182 -18.41 19.61 2.74
C ILE A 182 -18.58 18.68 3.93
N ALA A 183 -17.72 17.69 4.13
CA ALA A 183 -17.88 16.74 5.23
C ALA A 183 -16.54 16.22 5.72
N GLU A 184 -16.46 15.97 7.01
CA GLU A 184 -15.40 15.17 7.62
C GLU A 184 -15.90 13.73 7.79
N LEU A 185 -15.04 12.77 7.48
CA LEU A 185 -15.27 11.35 7.64
C LEU A 185 -14.23 10.79 8.61
N LYS A 186 -14.67 10.01 9.60
CA LYS A 186 -13.78 9.35 10.55
C LYS A 186 -14.12 7.88 10.72
N GLY A 187 -13.14 6.99 10.52
CA GLY A 187 -13.36 5.55 10.65
C GLY A 187 -12.08 4.73 10.50
N ASP A 188 -12.19 3.43 10.75
CA ASP A 188 -11.10 2.50 10.49
C ASP A 188 -10.86 2.40 8.99
N MET A 189 -9.60 2.59 8.59
CA MET A 189 -9.22 2.68 7.20
C MET A 189 -8.14 1.66 6.85
N ARG A 190 -8.55 0.66 6.08
CA ARG A 190 -7.65 -0.29 5.45
C ARG A 190 -7.79 -0.23 3.94
N ILE A 191 -6.71 0.16 3.26
CA ILE A 191 -6.61 0.07 1.81
C ILE A 191 -6.17 -1.35 1.48
N ALA A 192 -7.13 -2.25 1.30
CA ALA A 192 -6.86 -3.63 0.90
C ALA A 192 -6.78 -3.74 -0.64
N ARG A 193 -5.94 -4.64 -1.16
CA ARG A 193 -5.86 -5.02 -2.57
C ARG A 193 -7.25 -5.43 -3.08
N ASN A 194 -7.55 -5.01 -4.31
CA ASN A 194 -8.84 -5.12 -4.97
C ASN A 194 -9.91 -4.28 -4.27
N ASN A 195 -11.09 -4.83 -4.01
CA ASN A 195 -12.20 -4.10 -3.38
C ASN A 195 -12.14 -4.24 -1.85
N GLY A 196 -12.24 -3.10 -1.17
CA GLY A 196 -12.47 -3.01 0.27
C GLY A 196 -13.68 -2.15 0.59
N GLU A 197 -14.48 -2.58 1.55
CA GLU A 197 -15.55 -1.75 2.12
C GLU A 197 -14.99 -0.97 3.32
N VAL A 198 -15.31 0.32 3.36
CA VAL A 198 -14.94 1.23 4.45
C VAL A 198 -16.19 1.90 4.98
N VAL A 199 -16.34 1.89 6.30
CA VAL A 199 -17.46 2.54 7.00
C VAL A 199 -16.89 3.64 7.88
N THR A 200 -17.34 4.86 7.65
CA THR A 200 -16.90 6.03 8.42
C THR A 200 -18.10 6.70 9.07
N ASN A 201 -17.90 7.28 10.24
CA ASN A 201 -18.79 8.31 10.75
C ASN A 201 -18.66 9.56 9.87
N ILE A 202 -19.73 10.35 9.76
CA ILE A 202 -19.74 11.61 8.99
C ILE A 202 -20.12 12.79 9.89
N THR A 203 -19.38 13.89 9.74
CA THR A 203 -19.70 15.20 10.29
C THR A 203 -19.85 16.18 9.13
N ARG A 204 -21.06 16.73 8.96
CA ARG A 204 -21.41 17.63 7.85
C ARG A 204 -21.02 19.08 8.18
N LYS A 205 -20.65 19.86 7.16
CA LYS A 205 -20.52 21.32 7.27
C LYS A 205 -21.72 22.01 6.60
N ALA A 206 -22.49 22.79 7.36
CA ALA A 206 -23.74 23.39 6.88
C ALA A 206 -23.52 24.38 5.71
N ASP A 207 -22.34 24.99 5.62
CA ASP A 207 -22.13 26.15 4.75
C ASP A 207 -21.99 25.82 3.26
N VAL A 208 -21.83 24.55 2.89
CA VAL A 208 -21.61 24.12 1.49
C VAL A 208 -22.52 22.94 1.15
N LEU A 209 -23.55 23.22 0.33
CA LEU A 209 -24.49 22.20 -0.11
C LEU A 209 -23.95 21.43 -1.31
N PRO A 210 -23.77 20.10 -1.22
CA PRO A 210 -23.35 19.31 -2.36
C PRO A 210 -24.47 19.22 -3.41
N THR A 211 -24.05 19.19 -4.68
CA THR A 211 -24.86 18.88 -5.85
C THR A 211 -24.32 17.65 -6.58
N SER A 212 -25.16 16.94 -7.34
CA SER A 212 -24.76 15.77 -8.12
C SER A 212 -23.94 16.11 -9.38
N ALA A 213 -24.00 17.36 -9.85
CA ALA A 213 -23.28 17.81 -11.06
C ALA A 213 -21.83 18.24 -10.78
N ALA A 214 -21.48 18.53 -9.53
CA ALA A 214 -20.15 18.99 -9.15
C ALA A 214 -19.15 17.83 -9.01
N ARG A 215 -17.85 18.16 -9.11
CA ARG A 215 -16.76 17.22 -8.87
C ARG A 215 -16.28 17.33 -7.43
N TYR A 216 -16.04 16.19 -6.81
CA TYR A 216 -15.54 16.10 -5.45
C TYR A 216 -14.26 15.29 -5.40
N LYS A 217 -13.56 15.47 -4.29
CA LYS A 217 -12.39 14.67 -3.93
C LYS A 217 -12.51 14.19 -2.50
N LEU A 218 -12.00 12.99 -2.26
CA LEU A 218 -11.74 12.44 -0.94
C LEU A 218 -10.29 12.73 -0.60
N VAL A 219 -10.06 13.43 0.51
CA VAL A 219 -8.74 13.93 0.93
C VAL A 219 -8.40 13.38 2.31
N GLY A 220 -7.30 12.63 2.43
CA GLY A 220 -6.81 12.16 3.72
C GLY A 220 -6.20 13.31 4.53
N ARG A 221 -6.55 13.39 5.82
CA ARG A 221 -6.11 14.47 6.71
C ARG A 221 -5.18 14.03 7.81
N GLY A 222 -5.37 12.83 8.33
CA GLY A 222 -4.54 12.29 9.40
C GLY A 222 -5.07 11.00 9.95
N THR A 223 -4.39 10.47 10.95
CA THR A 223 -4.81 9.32 11.73
C THR A 223 -4.78 9.67 13.22
N ASP A 224 -5.52 8.95 14.06
CA ASP A 224 -5.50 9.17 15.51
C ASP A 224 -4.18 8.69 16.17
N GLY A 225 -3.30 8.01 15.40
CA GLY A 225 -2.06 7.39 15.88
C GLY A 225 -0.80 8.20 15.60
N GLN A 226 0.25 7.96 16.38
CA GLN A 226 1.59 8.54 16.16
C GLN A 226 2.47 7.65 15.26
N ALA A 227 1.94 7.22 14.13
CA ALA A 227 2.63 6.38 13.16
C ALA A 227 2.92 7.12 11.86
N TRP A 228 3.80 6.57 11.02
CA TRP A 228 4.04 7.13 9.68
C TRP A 228 2.77 7.16 8.80
N THR A 229 1.74 6.40 9.17
CA THR A 229 0.44 6.41 8.49
C THR A 229 -0.30 7.75 8.59
N ASP A 230 -0.05 8.56 9.62
CA ASP A 230 -0.58 9.94 9.70
C ASP A 230 -0.02 10.83 8.57
N ALA A 231 1.22 10.59 8.17
CA ALA A 231 1.82 11.29 7.04
C ALA A 231 1.34 10.68 5.70
N SER A 232 1.28 9.36 5.59
CA SER A 232 0.94 8.71 4.32
C SER A 232 -0.50 8.85 3.90
N ILE A 233 -1.45 8.94 4.86
CA ILE A 233 -2.87 9.13 4.54
C ILE A 233 -3.09 10.42 3.74
N LYS A 234 -2.25 11.44 3.95
CA LYS A 234 -2.29 12.75 3.27
C LYS A 234 -1.90 12.67 1.79
N TYR A 235 -1.36 11.53 1.33
CA TYR A 235 -1.15 11.27 -0.10
C TYR A 235 -2.43 10.83 -0.82
N ILE A 236 -3.49 10.53 -0.08
CA ILE A 236 -4.79 10.19 -0.65
C ILE A 236 -5.51 11.50 -0.97
N GLU A 237 -5.50 11.85 -2.24
CA GLU A 237 -6.36 12.86 -2.83
C GLU A 237 -6.95 12.27 -4.11
N VAL A 238 -8.16 11.73 -4.02
CA VAL A 238 -8.75 10.93 -5.09
C VAL A 238 -10.11 11.49 -5.51
N PRO A 239 -10.47 11.44 -6.81
CA PRO A 239 -11.81 11.78 -7.25
C PRO A 239 -12.85 10.97 -6.50
N LEU A 240 -13.92 11.63 -6.07
CA LEU A 240 -15.05 11.03 -5.39
C LEU A 240 -16.33 11.34 -6.15
N THR A 241 -17.09 10.31 -6.48
CA THR A 241 -18.45 10.46 -7.03
C THR A 241 -19.45 10.33 -5.89
N LEU A 242 -20.23 11.38 -5.65
CA LEU A 242 -21.35 11.36 -4.71
C LEU A 242 -22.57 10.71 -5.37
N THR A 243 -23.39 10.03 -4.57
CA THR A 243 -24.68 9.48 -5.03
C THR A 243 -25.79 10.50 -4.82
N ASP A 244 -26.88 10.39 -5.59
CA ASP A 244 -28.09 11.21 -5.38
C ASP A 244 -28.67 11.01 -3.96
N GLN A 245 -28.51 9.80 -3.40
CA GLN A 245 -28.85 9.50 -2.02
C GLN A 245 -28.03 10.36 -1.05
N PHE A 246 -26.70 10.43 -1.22
CA PHE A 246 -25.83 11.25 -0.38
C PHE A 246 -26.26 12.72 -0.41
N VAL A 247 -26.46 13.27 -1.62
CA VAL A 247 -26.88 14.66 -1.83
C VAL A 247 -28.24 14.94 -1.16
N SER A 248 -29.21 14.04 -1.35
CA SER A 248 -30.55 14.18 -0.77
C SER A 248 -30.53 14.17 0.75
N PHE A 249 -29.79 13.25 1.37
CA PHE A 249 -29.67 13.20 2.83
C PHE A 249 -28.98 14.44 3.38
N TYR A 250 -27.89 14.86 2.74
CA TYR A 250 -27.12 16.03 3.15
C TYR A 250 -28.00 17.29 3.19
N ASN A 251 -28.81 17.50 2.16
CA ASN A 251 -29.66 18.69 2.03
C ASN A 251 -30.95 18.63 2.87
N GLN A 252 -31.34 17.45 3.39
CA GLN A 252 -32.50 17.30 4.27
C GLN A 252 -32.18 17.65 5.73
N SER A 253 -30.96 17.37 6.20
CA SER A 253 -30.54 17.69 7.58
C SER A 253 -30.50 19.20 7.88
N ASP A 254 -30.32 20.03 6.87
CA ASP A 254 -30.26 21.50 7.01
C ASP A 254 -31.67 22.15 7.13
N ARG A 255 -32.71 21.42 6.72
CA ARG A 255 -34.11 21.88 6.81
C ARG A 255 -34.74 21.63 8.19
N SER A 256 -34.16 20.77 9.02
CA SER A 256 -34.69 20.49 10.36
C SER A 256 -34.25 21.50 11.43
N GLU A 257 -33.21 22.30 11.20
CA GLU A 257 -32.78 23.33 12.17
C GLU A 257 -33.46 24.69 11.96
N ASN A 258 -33.99 24.97 10.77
CA ASN A 258 -34.70 26.21 10.45
C ASN A 258 -36.24 26.11 10.49
N GLY A 259 -36.78 25.05 11.10
CA GLY A 259 -38.22 24.74 11.12
C GLY A 259 -38.96 25.06 12.43
N ASN A 260 -38.30 25.68 13.41
CA ASN A 260 -38.91 26.11 14.66
C ASN A 260 -38.85 27.64 14.79
N GLU A 261 -39.64 28.36 13.99
CA GLU A 261 -40.16 29.69 14.32
C GLU A 261 -41.63 29.80 13.88
#